data_AF-A0A955J6G8-F1
#
_entry.id   AF-A0A955J6G8-F1
#
_cell.length_a   1.000
_cell.length_b   1.000
_cell.length_c   1.000
_cell.angle_alpha   90.00
_cell.angle_beta   90.00
_cell.angle_gamma   90.00
#
_symmetry.space_group_name_H-M   'P 1'
#
loop_
_entity.id
_entity.type
_entity.pdbx_description
1 polymer ?
#
loop_
_entity_poly.entity_id
_entity_poly.type
_entity_poly.pdbx_seq_one_letter_code
_entity_poly.pdbx_strand_id
1 'polypeptide(L)'
;MHITLVAHDIRSTHNVGAFFRTCDGLGVEKIIFSGYTPYPTFEGDSRLPYFADKITRQVHKTALGAECVVDFQCLETLDDVIKQAKSEDAYIIALEQYPNSHSPQECKDILTKNNINS
;
A
#
# COMPACT_ATOMS: atom_id res chain seq x y z
N MET A 1 -10.76 -5.31 12.08
CA MET A 1 -9.37 -5.65 11.68
C MET A 1 -9.00 -4.66 10.60
N HIS A 2 -7.98 -3.86 10.85
CA HIS A 2 -7.57 -2.76 9.98
C HIS A 2 -6.40 -3.23 9.10
N ILE A 3 -6.57 -3.21 7.78
CA ILE A 3 -5.55 -3.63 6.83
C ILE A 3 -5.07 -2.39 6.08
N THR A 4 -3.76 -2.19 6.05
CA THR A 4 -3.10 -1.17 5.23
C THR A 4 -2.20 -1.86 4.22
N LEU A 5 -2.34 -1.51 2.94
CA LEU A 5 -1.42 -1.95 1.90
C LEU A 5 -0.25 -0.96 1.78
N VAL A 6 0.98 -1.45 1.79
CA VAL A 6 2.15 -0.63 1.46
C VAL A 6 2.64 -1.00 0.07
N ALA A 7 2.65 -0.04 -0.85
CA ALA A 7 3.21 -0.15 -2.19
C ALA A 7 4.51 0.67 -2.25
N HIS A 8 5.63 -0.01 -1.99
CA HIS A 8 6.97 0.57 -2.05
C HIS A 8 7.62 0.22 -3.39
N ASP A 9 8.24 1.22 -4.04
CA ASP A 9 9.05 1.02 -5.24
C ASP A 9 8.37 0.25 -6.40
N ILE A 10 7.05 0.45 -6.55
CA ILE A 10 6.28 -0.16 -7.63
C ILE A 10 6.31 0.75 -8.85
N ARG A 11 6.91 0.31 -9.96
CA ARG A 11 7.08 1.17 -11.15
C ARG A 11 5.81 1.32 -12.00
N SER A 12 4.91 0.33 -11.95
CA SER A 12 3.81 0.20 -12.91
C SER A 12 2.54 0.92 -12.44
N THR A 13 2.09 1.92 -13.19
CA THR A 13 0.78 2.57 -12.96
C THR A 13 -0.39 1.61 -13.14
N HIS A 14 -0.24 0.58 -13.99
CA HIS A 14 -1.23 -0.49 -14.13
C HIS A 14 -1.34 -1.33 -12.86
N ASN A 15 -0.21 -1.67 -12.23
CA ASN A 15 -0.23 -2.44 -10.97
C ASN A 15 -0.81 -1.59 -9.84
N VAL A 16 -0.47 -0.31 -9.79
CA VAL A 16 -1.07 0.63 -8.82
C VAL A 16 -2.58 0.69 -8.98
N GLY A 17 -3.12 0.80 -10.20
CA GLY A 17 -4.57 0.77 -10.37
C GLY A 17 -5.20 -0.59 -10.05
N ALA A 18 -4.53 -1.70 -10.33
CA ALA A 18 -4.97 -3.02 -9.88
C ALA A 18 -5.02 -3.11 -8.34
N PHE A 19 -4.05 -2.52 -7.63
CA PHE A 19 -4.07 -2.46 -6.17
C PHE A 19 -5.28 -1.70 -5.65
N PHE A 20 -5.62 -0.55 -6.24
CA PHE A 20 -6.83 0.18 -5.87
C PHE A 20 -8.08 -0.69 -6.01
N ARG A 21 -8.25 -1.39 -7.14
CA ARG A 21 -9.39 -2.30 -7.32
C ARG A 21 -9.44 -3.45 -6.32
N THR A 22 -8.28 -4.04 -6.02
CA THR A 22 -8.19 -5.12 -5.03
C THR A 22 -8.50 -4.60 -3.63
N CYS A 23 -8.01 -3.41 -3.27
CA CYS A 23 -8.25 -2.79 -1.98
C CYS A 23 -9.73 -2.45 -1.76
N ASP A 24 -10.37 -1.84 -2.76
CA ASP A 24 -11.81 -1.54 -2.76
C ASP A 24 -12.65 -2.83 -2.57
N GLY A 25 -12.33 -3.88 -3.34
CA GLY A 25 -13.05 -5.15 -3.26
C GLY A 25 -12.82 -5.95 -1.96
N LEU A 26 -11.71 -5.72 -1.24
CA LEU A 26 -11.36 -6.44 -0.01
C LEU A 26 -11.60 -5.64 1.27
N GLY A 27 -12.02 -4.37 1.16
CA GLY A 27 -12.20 -3.49 2.32
C GLY A 27 -10.88 -3.16 3.02
N VAL A 28 -9.80 -2.99 2.25
CA VAL A 28 -8.53 -2.45 2.77
C VAL A 28 -8.76 -0.98 3.12
N GLU A 29 -8.33 -0.57 4.31
CA GLU A 29 -8.62 0.76 4.85
C GLU A 29 -7.90 1.86 4.09
N LYS A 30 -6.59 1.68 3.86
CA LYS A 30 -5.78 2.66 3.13
C LYS A 30 -4.61 2.02 2.39
N ILE A 31 -4.11 2.73 1.38
CA ILE A 31 -2.85 2.41 0.69
C ILE A 31 -1.78 3.44 1.06
N ILE A 32 -0.56 2.99 1.35
CA ILE A 32 0.61 3.84 1.52
C ILE A 32 1.52 3.66 0.30
N PHE A 33 1.74 4.74 -0.44
CA PHE A 33 2.73 4.77 -1.51
C PHE A 33 4.04 5.33 -0.97
N SER A 34 5.17 4.69 -1.33
CA SER A 34 6.50 5.20 -1.00
C SER A 34 7.53 4.94 -2.07
N GLY A 35 8.67 5.64 -1.95
CA GLY A 35 9.72 5.62 -2.96
C GLY A 35 9.25 6.22 -4.28
N TYR A 36 9.63 5.61 -5.41
CA TYR A 36 9.24 6.11 -6.74
C TYR A 36 7.87 5.58 -7.23
N THR A 37 7.07 4.98 -6.35
CA THR A 37 5.75 4.45 -6.72
C THR A 37 4.84 5.56 -7.25
N PRO A 38 4.23 5.42 -8.45
CA PRO A 38 3.30 6.41 -8.94
C PRO A 38 1.99 6.35 -8.15
N TYR A 39 1.40 7.50 -7.89
CA TYR A 39 0.13 7.64 -7.18
C TYR A 39 -0.74 8.71 -7.86
N PRO A 40 -2.09 8.60 -7.79
CA PRO A 40 -3.00 9.62 -8.31
C PRO A 40 -2.77 10.97 -7.61
N THR A 41 -3.19 12.05 -8.24
CA THR A 41 -3.07 13.40 -7.66
C THR A 41 -3.99 13.55 -6.47
N PHE A 42 -3.59 14.37 -5.50
CA PHE A 42 -4.34 14.66 -4.29
C PHE A 42 -4.19 16.14 -3.91
N GLU A 43 -4.97 16.60 -2.93
CA GLU A 43 -4.90 17.98 -2.47
C GLU A 43 -3.56 18.25 -1.76
N GLY A 44 -2.84 19.29 -2.20
CA GLY A 44 -1.51 19.61 -1.67
C GLY A 44 -0.37 18.81 -2.31
N ASP A 45 -0.63 18.10 -3.41
CA ASP A 45 0.39 17.43 -4.21
C ASP A 45 1.45 18.42 -4.73
N SER A 46 2.71 18.16 -4.40
CA SER A 46 3.85 19.01 -4.73
C SER A 46 4.40 18.78 -6.15
N ARG A 47 3.94 17.74 -6.85
CA ARG A 47 4.36 17.42 -8.22
C ARG A 47 3.80 18.45 -9.20
N LEU A 48 4.47 18.62 -10.33
CA LEU A 48 3.99 19.50 -11.41
C LEU A 48 2.58 19.07 -11.87
N PRO A 49 1.61 20.00 -12.03
CA PRO A 49 0.22 19.64 -12.30
C PRO A 49 0.03 18.71 -13.51
N TYR A 50 0.71 19.00 -14.63
CA TYR A 50 0.62 18.17 -15.84
C TYR A 50 1.17 16.75 -15.62
N PHE A 51 2.15 16.60 -14.73
CA PHE A 51 2.76 15.31 -14.43
C PHE A 51 1.84 14.50 -13.51
N ALA A 52 1.32 15.10 -12.44
CA ALA A 52 0.39 14.45 -11.52
C ALA A 52 -0.90 14.01 -12.24
N ASP A 53 -1.45 14.86 -13.10
CA ASP A 53 -2.62 14.57 -13.93
C ASP A 53 -2.36 13.43 -14.94
N LYS A 54 -1.16 13.41 -15.57
CA LYS A 54 -0.76 12.28 -16.43
C LYS A 54 -0.73 10.96 -15.66
N ILE A 55 -0.14 10.93 -14.46
CA ILE A 55 -0.08 9.71 -13.64
C ILE A 55 -1.48 9.27 -13.21
N THR A 56 -2.32 10.21 -12.77
CA THR A 56 -3.71 9.96 -12.40
C THR A 56 -4.48 9.29 -13.52
N ARG A 57 -4.41 9.83 -14.75
CA ARG A 57 -5.04 9.19 -15.93
C ARG A 57 -4.52 7.79 -16.21
N GLN A 58 -3.23 7.52 -15.98
CA GLN A 58 -2.67 6.19 -16.21
C GLN A 58 -3.15 5.18 -15.18
N VAL A 59 -3.20 5.57 -13.90
CA VAL A 59 -3.75 4.74 -12.82
C VAL A 59 -5.25 4.47 -13.06
N HIS A 60 -6.02 5.51 -13.39
CA HIS A 60 -7.47 5.44 -13.63
C HIS A 60 -7.87 4.36 -14.64
N LYS A 61 -7.08 4.17 -15.71
CA LYS A 61 -7.34 3.14 -16.75
C LYS A 61 -7.52 1.72 -16.18
N THR A 62 -6.96 1.46 -15.01
CA THR A 62 -6.93 0.14 -14.38
C THR A 62 -7.61 0.13 -13.02
N ALA A 63 -7.62 1.26 -12.32
CA ALA A 63 -8.33 1.45 -11.06
C ALA A 63 -9.86 1.55 -11.25
N LEU A 64 -10.33 2.04 -12.40
CA LEU A 64 -11.75 2.12 -12.75
C LEU A 64 -12.62 2.87 -11.71
N GLY A 65 -12.06 3.91 -11.09
CA GLY A 65 -12.74 4.74 -10.09
C GLY A 65 -12.47 4.34 -8.64
N ALA A 66 -11.86 3.17 -8.40
CA ALA A 66 -11.47 2.73 -7.06
C ALA A 66 -10.48 3.68 -6.37
N GLU A 67 -9.67 4.40 -7.16
CA GLU A 67 -8.71 5.39 -6.67
C GLU A 67 -9.36 6.66 -6.09
N CYS A 68 -10.65 6.86 -6.34
CA CYS A 68 -11.40 7.99 -5.79
C CYS A 68 -12.07 7.67 -4.45
N VAL A 69 -12.08 6.39 -4.02
CA VAL A 69 -12.82 5.92 -2.84
C VAL A 69 -11.94 5.22 -1.81
N VAL A 70 -10.82 4.61 -2.24
CA VAL A 70 -9.84 4.02 -1.31
C VAL A 70 -8.90 5.11 -0.83
N ASP A 71 -8.84 5.31 0.48
CA ASP A 71 -7.93 6.27 1.08
C ASP A 71 -6.48 5.91 0.78
N PHE A 72 -5.65 6.92 0.54
CA PHE A 72 -4.22 6.71 0.38
C PHE A 72 -3.40 7.86 0.95
N GLN A 73 -2.16 7.56 1.29
CA GLN A 73 -1.16 8.53 1.71
C GLN A 73 0.18 8.27 1.01
N CYS A 74 1.01 9.29 0.94
CA CYS A 74 2.33 9.22 0.33
C CYS A 74 3.40 9.53 1.37
N LEU A 75 4.30 8.58 1.62
CA LEU A 75 5.48 8.76 2.45
C LEU A 75 6.73 8.66 1.59
N GLU A 76 7.78 9.41 1.92
CA GLU A 76 8.96 9.49 1.08
C GLU A 76 9.74 8.17 1.09
N THR A 77 10.03 7.64 2.28
CA THR A 77 10.88 6.45 2.44
C THR A 77 10.15 5.28 3.08
N LEU A 78 10.65 4.06 2.86
CA LEU A 78 10.16 2.88 3.55
C LEU A 78 10.36 2.96 5.07
N ASP A 79 11.42 3.64 5.52
CA ASP A 79 11.67 3.86 6.95
C ASP A 79 10.57 4.69 7.61
N ASP A 80 10.02 5.68 6.91
CA ASP A 80 8.91 6.49 7.42
C ASP A 80 7.63 5.65 7.56
N VAL A 81 7.38 4.76 6.59
CA VAL A 81 6.28 3.78 6.66
C VAL A 81 6.44 2.88 7.89
N ILE A 82 7.63 2.34 8.11
CA ILE A 82 7.91 1.43 9.22
C ILE A 82 7.79 2.17 10.57
N LYS A 83 8.27 3.41 10.66
CA LYS A 83 8.12 4.24 11.88
C LYS A 83 6.66 4.49 12.19
N GLN A 84 5.87 4.87 11.18
CA GLN A 84 4.42 5.09 11.34
C GLN A 84 3.73 3.79 11.80
N ALA A 85 3.97 2.66 11.11
CA ALA A 85 3.36 1.38 11.46
C ALA A 85 3.70 0.94 12.89
N LYS A 86 4.94 1.15 13.36
CA LYS A 86 5.33 0.88 14.74
C LYS A 86 4.64 1.80 15.75
N SER A 87 4.45 3.08 15.41
CA SER A 87 3.70 4.00 16.29
C SER A 87 2.22 3.67 16.37
N GLU A 88 1.68 3.00 15.36
CA GLU A 88 0.31 2.49 15.28
C GLU A 88 0.17 1.07 15.90
N ASP A 89 1.23 0.51 16.50
CA ASP A 89 1.29 -0.86 17.04
C ASP A 89 0.85 -1.94 16.03
N ALA A 90 1.15 -1.71 14.75
CA ALA A 90 0.73 -2.59 13.67
C ALA A 90 1.70 -3.77 13.46
N TYR A 91 1.14 -4.93 13.10
CA TYR A 91 1.93 -6.03 12.54
C TYR A 91 2.44 -5.68 11.15
N ILE A 92 3.75 -5.74 10.97
CA ILE A 92 4.41 -5.47 9.69
C ILE A 92 4.74 -6.79 9.01
N ILE A 93 4.17 -7.01 7.82
CA ILE A 93 4.37 -8.23 7.03
C ILE A 93 4.93 -7.84 5.66
N ALA A 94 6.13 -8.33 5.34
CA ALA A 94 6.73 -8.15 4.03
C ALA A 94 6.34 -9.31 3.09
N LEU A 95 5.85 -8.98 1.90
CA LEU A 95 5.53 -9.95 0.86
C LEU A 95 6.70 -10.04 -0.15
N GLU A 96 7.67 -10.92 0.12
CA GLU A 96 8.86 -11.09 -0.71
C GLU A 96 9.37 -12.55 -0.67
N GLN A 97 10.07 -12.96 -1.73
CA GLN A 97 10.83 -14.21 -1.78
C GLN A 97 12.23 -14.00 -1.19
N TYR A 98 12.44 -14.50 0.01
CA TYR A 98 13.74 -14.49 0.69
C TYR A 98 13.98 -15.88 1.32
N PRO A 99 15.24 -16.32 1.53
CA PRO A 99 15.52 -17.66 2.08
C PRO A 99 14.81 -17.99 3.40
N ASN A 100 14.49 -16.98 4.21
CA ASN A 100 13.81 -17.12 5.50
C ASN A 100 12.34 -16.66 5.46
N SER A 101 11.75 -16.50 4.27
CA SER A 101 10.32 -16.19 4.15
C SER A 101 9.48 -17.39 4.55
N HIS A 102 8.35 -17.12 5.22
CA HIS A 102 7.35 -18.12 5.56
C HIS A 102 6.21 -18.10 4.54
N SER A 103 5.62 -19.26 4.29
CA SER A 103 4.38 -19.35 3.51
C SER A 103 3.23 -18.63 4.21
N PRO A 104 2.18 -18.21 3.48
CA PRO A 104 1.02 -17.56 4.09
C PRO A 104 0.37 -18.37 5.23
N GLN A 105 0.38 -19.70 5.11
CA GLN A 105 -0.17 -20.58 6.15
C GLN A 105 0.69 -20.56 7.42
N GLU A 106 2.03 -20.61 7.28
CA GLU A 106 2.94 -20.52 8.43
C GLU A 106 2.86 -19.15 9.12
N CYS A 107 2.75 -18.06 8.34
CA CYS A 107 2.54 -16.71 8.88
C CYS A 107 1.28 -16.64 9.75
N LYS A 108 0.17 -17.25 9.30
CA LYS A 108 -1.07 -17.33 10.07
C LYS A 108 -0.85 -18.03 11.41
N ASP A 109 -0.13 -19.14 11.41
CA ASP A 109 0.13 -19.92 12.63
C ASP A 109 1.01 -19.14 13.62
N ILE A 110 2.02 -18.41 13.13
CA ILE A 110 2.91 -17.56 13.94
C ILE A 110 2.12 -16.42 14.60
N LEU A 111 1.33 -15.68 13.82
CA LEU A 111 0.56 -14.53 14.31
C LEU A 111 -0.51 -14.96 15.32
N THR A 112 -1.11 -16.14 15.14
CA THR A 112 -2.11 -16.65 16.08
C THR A 112 -1.49 -17.07 17.42
N LYS A 113 -0.30 -17.69 17.40
CA LYS A 113 0.40 -18.11 18.63
C LYS A 113 0.89 -16.93 19.47
N ASN A 114 1.34 -15.85 18.84
CA ASN A 114 1.78 -14.65 19.57
C ASN A 114 0.62 -13.97 20.31
N ASN A 115 -0.60 -14.01 19.76
CA ASN A 115 -1.81 -13.48 20.41
C ASN A 115 -2.33 -14.33 21.58
N ILE A 116 -1.90 -15.58 21.73
CA ILE A 116 -2.29 -16.45 22.86
C ILE A 116 -1.31 -16.28 24.04
N ASN A 117 -0.09 -15.81 23.78
CA ASN A 117 0.97 -15.65 24.77
C ASN A 117 1.19 -14.20 25.23
N SER A 118 0.33 -13.27 24.81
CA SER A 118 0.29 -11.85 25.22
C SER A 118 -0.95 -11.61 26.07
#